data_AF-A0AA36J808-F1
#
_entry.id   AF-A0AA36J808-F1
#
_cell.length_a   1.000
_cell.length_b   1.000
_cell.length_c   1.000
_cell.angle_alpha   90.00
_cell.angle_beta   90.00
_cell.angle_gamma   90.00
#
_symmetry.space_group_name_H-M   'P 1'
#
loop_
_entity.id
_entity.type
_entity.pdbx_description
1 polymer ?
#
loop_
_entity_poly.entity_id
_entity_poly.type
_entity_poly.pdbx_seq_one_letter_code
_entity_poly.pdbx_strand_id
1 'polypeptide(L)'
;MTSGWLVRCLALLLAWRMRAACWAFVAVTQPQRPVGRTARRVRERRQPRPRARMEQRSTEGEGCTPARVITRRITQAVSASQVLDIMQAEQENPNMDLIAVATAWTRLAQLQRSINAETTNSPAFLMLVCLTGSLLERPAGLARAVANIFWAAARLHGSMSPQLAALWPSLARAIRTTVNDLNAQGVANVIWAVAKLANAGIEVVLGLLPVLAARVPAVISEMIEQHVSNVIWATGQLSVEPFRSGVARSLREALPDLVARAGVLLPTAKPQAIGNICWGMALCGYYDDVLFGAVAARVTNEAAGWSHADVELNLSWVLCALARLKATGHQDLMDTAAKILPPMLSKISDWSLCALSWSFQQLDSGNFDTFRQSLEAEVTSRGIPEDDVERSRFGPETWKQANQRHK
;
A
#
# COMPACT_ATOMS: atom_id res chain seq x y z
N MET A 1 27.54 -7.06 14.39
CA MET A 1 27.85 -5.89 13.53
C MET A 1 26.85 -4.73 13.71
N THR A 2 26.49 -4.38 14.95
CA THR A 2 25.39 -3.42 15.26
C THR A 2 25.88 -2.10 15.86
N SER A 3 27.16 -1.97 16.22
CA SER A 3 27.68 -0.81 16.95
C SER A 3 27.97 0.41 16.07
N GLY A 4 28.47 0.24 14.84
CA GLY A 4 28.83 1.37 13.96
C GLY A 4 27.63 2.18 13.45
N TRP A 5 26.46 1.53 13.29
CA TRP A 5 25.24 2.17 12.79
C TRP A 5 24.54 3.01 13.87
N LEU A 6 24.44 2.49 15.10
CA LEU A 6 23.93 3.23 16.25
C LEU A 6 24.78 4.48 16.51
N VAL A 7 26.11 4.37 16.41
CA VAL A 7 27.03 5.51 16.57
C VAL A 7 26.84 6.56 15.47
N ARG A 8 26.66 6.16 14.20
CA ARG A 8 26.39 7.11 13.10
C ARG A 8 25.03 7.77 13.20
N CYS A 9 23.98 7.03 13.57
CA CYS A 9 22.65 7.59 13.81
C CYS A 9 22.64 8.50 15.04
N LEU A 10 23.29 8.12 16.14
CA LEU A 10 23.47 8.97 17.31
C LEU A 10 24.28 10.22 16.99
N ALA A 11 25.33 10.12 16.18
CA ALA A 11 26.12 11.28 15.76
C ALA A 11 25.31 12.24 14.89
N LEU A 12 24.51 11.73 13.95
CA LEU A 12 23.61 12.55 13.12
C LEU A 12 22.46 13.14 13.95
N LEU A 13 21.88 12.37 14.87
CA LEU A 13 20.83 12.83 15.78
C LEU A 13 21.36 13.85 16.80
N LEU A 14 22.58 13.67 17.32
CA LEU A 14 23.23 14.63 18.22
C LEU A 14 23.63 15.89 17.46
N ALA A 15 24.17 15.77 16.24
CA ALA A 15 24.44 16.93 15.39
C ALA A 15 23.15 17.69 15.07
N TRP A 16 22.06 16.99 14.78
CA TRP A 16 20.75 17.58 14.56
C TRP A 16 20.18 18.24 15.82
N ARG A 17 20.21 17.56 16.98
CA ARG A 17 19.73 18.09 18.26
C ARG A 17 20.55 19.28 18.74
N MET A 18 21.88 19.24 18.59
CA MET A 18 22.75 20.36 18.96
C MET A 18 22.53 21.57 18.05
N ARG A 19 22.33 21.36 16.74
CA ARG A 19 22.03 22.46 15.80
C ARG A 19 20.62 23.03 15.99
N ALA A 20 19.62 22.19 16.27
CA ALA A 20 18.26 22.63 16.59
C ALA A 20 18.19 23.39 17.92
N ALA A 21 18.96 22.98 18.93
CA ALA A 21 19.07 23.69 20.21
C ALA A 21 19.75 25.07 20.06
N CYS A 22 20.78 25.18 19.21
CA CYS A 22 21.38 26.48 18.87
C CYS A 22 20.36 27.46 18.25
N TRP A 23 19.41 26.95 17.45
CA TRP A 23 18.34 27.78 16.86
C TRP A 23 17.24 28.17 17.86
N ALA A 24 16.88 27.30 18.80
CA ALA A 24 15.96 27.65 19.88
C ALA A 24 16.51 28.82 20.74
N PHE A 25 17.83 28.89 20.90
CA PHE A 25 18.50 30.00 21.59
C PHE A 25 18.50 31.31 20.78
N VAL A 26 18.56 31.23 19.44
CA VAL A 26 18.47 32.39 18.53
C VAL A 26 17.03 32.90 18.35
N ALA A 27 16.02 32.03 18.46
CA ALA A 27 14.62 32.43 18.40
C ALA A 27 14.14 33.17 19.66
N VAL A 28 14.77 32.95 20.82
CA VAL A 28 14.45 33.63 22.09
C VAL A 28 14.99 35.08 22.14
N THR A 29 15.90 35.45 21.25
CA THR A 29 16.54 36.79 21.24
C THR A 29 15.98 37.77 20.19
N GLN A 30 14.90 37.41 19.49
CA GLN A 30 14.20 38.35 18.59
C GLN A 30 13.34 39.33 19.40
N PRO A 31 13.46 40.66 19.18
CA PRO A 31 12.68 41.65 19.92
C PRO A 31 11.19 41.57 19.54
N GLN A 32 10.35 41.49 20.57
CA GLN A 32 8.88 41.56 20.46
C GLN A 32 8.47 42.84 19.71
N ARG A 33 7.64 42.70 18.66
CA ARG A 33 7.03 43.86 17.98
C ARG A 33 6.08 44.59 18.93
N PRO A 34 6.05 45.93 18.96
CA PRO A 34 5.22 46.67 19.90
C PRO A 34 3.73 46.55 19.55
N VAL A 35 2.92 46.37 20.59
CA VAL A 35 1.45 46.36 20.53
C VAL A 35 0.92 47.79 20.64
N GLY A 36 0.11 48.19 19.66
CA GLY A 36 -1.01 49.11 19.84
C GLY A 36 -0.82 50.56 19.39
N ARG A 37 -1.74 51.04 18.53
CA ARG A 37 -2.76 52.03 18.92
C ARG A 37 -3.86 52.20 17.87
N THR A 38 -5.05 52.44 18.41
CA THR A 38 -6.38 52.64 17.83
C THR A 38 -6.48 53.75 16.77
N ALA A 39 -7.24 53.52 15.70
CA ALA A 39 -7.79 54.59 14.86
C ALA A 39 -9.24 54.29 14.40
N ARG A 40 -10.14 55.06 15.03
CA ARG A 40 -11.50 55.51 14.70
C ARG A 40 -12.05 55.15 13.29
N ARG A 41 -13.23 54.54 13.26
CA ARG A 41 -14.11 54.42 12.08
C ARG A 41 -14.58 55.81 11.63
N VAL A 42 -14.31 56.16 10.37
CA VAL A 42 -15.06 57.18 9.63
C VAL A 42 -15.60 56.50 8.36
N ARG A 43 -16.91 56.64 8.17
CA ARG A 43 -17.71 55.99 7.14
C ARG A 43 -17.85 56.97 5.98
N GLU A 44 -16.99 56.86 4.97
CA GLU A 44 -17.10 57.68 3.76
C GLU A 44 -17.69 56.92 2.58
N ARG A 45 -18.54 57.64 1.86
CA ARG A 45 -19.48 57.17 0.83
C ARG A 45 -18.76 56.79 -0.46
N ARG A 46 -19.24 55.71 -1.09
CA ARG A 46 -18.81 55.26 -2.42
C ARG A 46 -19.12 56.33 -3.48
N GLN A 47 -18.09 56.74 -4.23
CA GLN A 47 -18.22 57.34 -5.57
C GLN A 47 -17.47 56.45 -6.58
N PRO A 48 -17.98 56.29 -7.82
CA PRO A 48 -17.36 55.43 -8.82
C PRO A 48 -16.17 56.13 -9.47
N ARG A 49 -15.02 55.44 -9.58
CA ARG A 49 -13.84 55.94 -10.32
C ARG A 49 -13.82 55.44 -11.76
N PRO A 50 -13.25 56.21 -12.71
CA PRO A 50 -13.34 55.94 -14.15
C PRO A 50 -12.33 54.89 -14.63
N ARG A 51 -12.69 54.22 -15.72
CA ARG A 51 -11.84 53.29 -16.48
C ARG A 51 -10.71 54.05 -17.17
N ALA A 52 -9.46 53.83 -16.77
CA ALA A 52 -8.27 53.81 -17.62
C ALA A 52 -7.00 53.64 -16.77
N ARG A 53 -6.41 52.44 -16.78
CA ARG A 53 -4.96 52.18 -16.99
C ARG A 53 -4.77 50.67 -17.05
N MET A 54 -4.86 50.14 -18.26
CA MET A 54 -4.52 48.77 -18.61
C MET A 54 -3.04 48.79 -18.95
N GLU A 55 -2.18 48.38 -18.02
CA GLU A 55 -0.82 47.91 -18.31
C GLU A 55 -0.19 47.29 -17.07
N GLN A 56 0.13 45.99 -17.21
CA GLN A 56 1.10 45.22 -16.42
C GLN A 56 0.81 45.05 -14.92
N ARG A 57 -0.14 44.16 -14.61
CA ARG A 57 -0.05 43.29 -13.43
C ARG A 57 0.12 41.85 -13.91
N SER A 58 1.38 41.44 -14.00
CA SER A 58 1.78 40.04 -13.97
C SER A 58 1.10 39.35 -12.79
N THR A 59 0.55 38.19 -13.06
CA THR A 59 -0.05 37.25 -12.12
C THR A 59 0.94 36.85 -11.02
N GLU A 60 0.99 37.64 -9.95
CA GLU A 60 1.52 37.16 -8.66
C GLU A 60 0.49 36.20 -8.07
N GLY A 61 0.81 34.92 -8.15
CA GLY A 61 0.00 33.85 -7.59
C GLY A 61 -0.15 33.98 -6.09
N GLU A 62 -1.39 34.13 -5.64
CA GLU A 62 -1.79 34.02 -4.26
C GLU A 62 -1.36 32.63 -3.68
N GLY A 63 -0.44 32.67 -2.72
CA GLY A 63 -0.50 31.83 -1.52
C GLY A 63 -0.11 30.34 -1.62
N CYS A 64 1.14 30.02 -1.96
CA CYS A 64 1.71 28.72 -1.60
C CYS A 64 2.46 28.85 -0.26
N THR A 65 1.95 28.24 0.81
CA THR A 65 2.66 28.20 2.09
C THR A 65 4.00 27.48 1.93
N PRO A 66 5.06 27.83 2.68
CA PRO A 66 6.40 27.22 2.53
C PRO A 66 6.39 25.68 2.57
N ALA A 67 5.57 25.06 3.43
CA ALA A 67 5.40 23.60 3.49
C ALA A 67 4.83 22.99 2.19
N ARG A 68 3.90 23.70 1.51
CA ARG A 68 3.32 23.27 0.22
C ARG A 68 4.34 23.28 -0.91
N VAL A 69 5.33 24.18 -0.85
CA VAL A 69 6.42 24.24 -1.84
C VAL A 69 7.30 22.99 -1.78
N ILE A 70 7.65 22.54 -0.57
CA ILE A 70 8.45 21.31 -0.37
C ILE A 70 7.70 20.09 -0.91
N THR A 71 6.44 19.91 -0.52
CA THR A 71 5.63 18.78 -1.00
C THR A 71 5.49 18.77 -2.51
N ARG A 72 5.32 19.96 -3.14
CA ARG A 72 5.21 20.08 -4.60
C ARG A 72 6.49 19.61 -5.29
N ARG A 73 7.66 20.08 -4.84
CA ARG A 73 8.95 19.67 -5.40
C ARG A 73 9.17 18.17 -5.29
N ILE A 74 8.83 17.58 -4.14
CA ILE A 74 8.91 16.13 -3.93
C ILE A 74 8.00 15.39 -4.92
N THR A 75 6.73 15.80 -5.08
CA THR A 75 5.81 15.12 -6.00
C THR A 75 6.25 15.15 -7.46
N GLN A 76 7.00 16.19 -7.86
CA GLN A 76 7.52 16.35 -9.22
C GLN A 76 8.83 15.60 -9.47
N ALA A 77 9.48 15.07 -8.42
CA ALA A 77 10.73 14.34 -8.57
C ALA A 77 10.55 13.09 -9.45
N VAL A 78 11.48 12.81 -10.35
CA VAL A 78 11.41 11.71 -11.32
C VAL A 78 12.27 10.49 -10.93
N SER A 79 13.12 10.63 -9.91
CA SER A 79 13.96 9.54 -9.39
C SER A 79 14.03 9.55 -7.86
N ALA A 80 14.37 8.40 -7.27
CA ALA A 80 14.59 8.27 -5.83
C ALA A 80 15.73 9.19 -5.35
N SER A 81 16.83 9.29 -6.09
CA SER A 81 17.93 10.22 -5.79
C SER A 81 17.42 11.65 -5.66
N GLN A 82 16.62 12.12 -6.63
CA GLN A 82 16.10 13.48 -6.62
C GLN A 82 15.20 13.75 -5.40
N VAL A 83 14.40 12.77 -4.97
CA VAL A 83 13.60 12.90 -3.73
C VAL A 83 14.54 13.08 -2.54
N LEU A 84 15.59 12.26 -2.44
CA LEU A 84 16.55 12.31 -1.34
C LEU A 84 17.35 13.62 -1.33
N ASP A 85 17.76 14.12 -2.49
CA ASP A 85 18.47 15.41 -2.63
C ASP A 85 17.60 16.58 -2.15
N ILE A 86 16.31 16.59 -2.52
CA ILE A 86 15.36 17.59 -2.03
C ILE A 86 15.24 17.49 -0.51
N MET A 87 15.07 16.28 0.04
CA MET A 87 14.95 16.10 1.49
C MET A 87 16.22 16.55 2.23
N GLN A 88 17.40 16.29 1.66
CA GLN A 88 18.68 16.69 2.24
C GLN A 88 18.87 18.21 2.21
N ALA A 89 18.48 18.88 1.12
CA ALA A 89 18.54 20.33 1.02
C ALA A 89 17.59 21.04 2.00
N GLU A 90 16.42 20.44 2.25
CA GLU A 90 15.38 21.01 3.11
C GLU A 90 15.47 20.56 4.58
N GLN A 91 16.48 19.78 4.97
CA GLN A 91 16.54 19.14 6.29
C GLN A 91 16.57 20.14 7.47
N GLU A 92 17.11 21.35 7.26
CA GLU A 92 17.18 22.42 8.26
C GLU A 92 16.02 23.43 8.11
N ASN A 93 15.08 23.19 7.20
CA ASN A 93 13.96 24.09 6.97
C ASN A 93 13.01 24.04 8.18
N PRO A 94 12.70 25.17 8.84
CA PRO A 94 11.79 25.21 9.99
C PRO A 94 10.36 24.76 9.64
N ASN A 95 9.99 24.74 8.35
CA ASN A 95 8.71 24.26 7.86
C ASN A 95 8.70 22.76 7.53
N MET A 96 9.77 22.03 7.81
CA MET A 96 9.82 20.58 7.62
C MET A 96 8.88 19.89 8.60
N ASP A 97 7.83 19.27 8.06
CA ASP A 97 6.80 18.59 8.82
C ASP A 97 6.63 17.12 8.40
N LEU A 98 5.77 16.40 9.12
CA LEU A 98 5.51 14.99 8.84
C LEU A 98 4.77 14.79 7.51
N ILE A 99 4.09 15.82 6.99
CA ILE A 99 3.38 15.76 5.71
C ILE A 99 4.37 15.75 4.55
N ALA A 100 5.39 16.62 4.59
CA ALA A 100 6.49 16.62 3.65
C ALA A 100 7.25 15.29 3.66
N VAL A 101 7.56 14.77 4.86
CA VAL A 101 8.19 13.46 5.02
C VAL A 101 7.32 12.32 4.48
N ALA A 102 6.02 12.31 4.77
CA ALA A 102 5.09 11.31 4.23
C ALA A 102 4.99 11.39 2.69
N THR A 103 5.07 12.59 2.13
CA THR A 103 5.11 12.81 0.69
C THR A 103 6.38 12.24 0.08
N ALA A 104 7.54 12.42 0.74
CA ALA A 104 8.81 11.84 0.31
C ALA A 104 8.77 10.31 0.31
N TRP A 105 8.32 9.69 1.41
CA TRP A 105 8.14 8.25 1.50
C TRP A 105 7.21 7.70 0.40
N THR A 106 6.05 8.33 0.22
CA THR A 106 5.08 7.93 -0.80
C THR A 106 5.68 8.05 -2.20
N ARG A 107 6.44 9.11 -2.48
CA ARG A 107 7.09 9.29 -3.77
C ARG A 107 8.19 8.26 -4.01
N LEU A 108 9.01 7.95 -3.01
CA LEU A 108 10.00 6.86 -3.09
C LEU A 108 9.33 5.52 -3.42
N ALA A 109 8.20 5.23 -2.76
CA ALA A 109 7.43 4.01 -3.00
C ALA A 109 6.84 3.93 -4.43
N GLN A 110 6.47 5.06 -5.02
CA GLN A 110 6.05 5.15 -6.43
C GLN A 110 7.24 4.99 -7.39
N LEU A 111 8.40 5.53 -7.03
CA LEU A 111 9.64 5.51 -7.80
C LEU A 111 10.53 4.30 -7.46
N GLN A 112 9.96 3.23 -6.91
CA GLN A 112 10.71 2.07 -6.42
C GLN A 112 11.65 1.44 -7.46
N ARG A 113 11.34 1.57 -8.76
CA ARG A 113 12.19 1.08 -9.86
C ARG A 113 13.50 1.84 -10.01
N SER A 114 13.59 3.07 -9.48
CA SER A 114 14.80 3.89 -9.50
C SER A 114 15.65 3.74 -8.23
N ILE A 115 15.24 2.87 -7.30
CA ILE A 115 15.99 2.59 -6.07
C ILE A 115 17.09 1.57 -6.38
N ASN A 116 18.30 1.88 -5.93
CA ASN A 116 19.51 1.07 -6.07
C ASN A 116 20.38 1.14 -4.81
N ALA A 117 21.50 0.41 -4.79
CA ALA A 117 22.40 0.35 -3.64
C ALA A 117 22.96 1.72 -3.24
N GLU A 118 23.18 2.63 -4.19
CA GLU A 118 23.67 3.99 -3.91
C GLU A 118 22.62 4.80 -3.14
N THR A 119 21.36 4.77 -3.61
CA THR A 119 20.26 5.47 -2.93
C THR A 119 20.00 4.91 -1.53
N THR A 120 19.96 3.57 -1.37
CA THR A 120 19.68 2.91 -0.08
C THR A 120 20.79 3.12 0.94
N ASN A 121 22.05 3.23 0.50
CA ASN A 121 23.19 3.45 1.40
C ASN A 121 23.58 4.93 1.53
N SER A 122 22.85 5.84 0.89
CA SER A 122 23.15 7.26 0.92
C SER A 122 22.96 7.87 2.32
N PRO A 123 23.79 8.85 2.70
CA PRO A 123 23.56 9.64 3.91
C PRO A 123 22.20 10.35 3.91
N ALA A 124 21.70 10.76 2.73
CA ALA A 124 20.41 11.40 2.56
C ALA A 124 19.25 10.47 2.96
N PHE A 125 19.32 9.18 2.60
CA PHE A 125 18.33 8.20 3.02
C PHE A 125 18.35 7.95 4.53
N LEU A 126 19.55 7.80 5.12
CA LEU A 126 19.68 7.66 6.57
C LEU A 126 19.15 8.89 7.31
N MET A 127 19.40 10.09 6.78
CA MET A 127 18.84 11.33 7.30
C MET A 127 17.31 11.31 7.25
N LEU A 128 16.71 10.89 6.12
CA LEU A 128 15.26 10.78 6.00
C LEU A 128 14.68 9.82 7.05
N VAL A 129 15.30 8.66 7.28
CA VAL A 129 14.87 7.71 8.32
C VAL A 129 14.94 8.35 9.71
N CYS A 130 16.05 9.02 10.04
CA CYS A 130 16.24 9.69 11.34
C CYS A 130 15.23 10.83 11.55
N LEU A 131 15.04 11.68 10.54
CA LEU A 131 14.06 12.77 10.55
C LEU A 131 12.63 12.24 10.71
N THR A 132 12.31 11.12 10.05
CA THR A 132 11.01 10.46 10.22
C THR A 132 10.82 10.01 11.66
N GLY A 133 11.83 9.36 12.25
CA GLY A 133 11.79 8.92 13.65
C GLY A 133 11.55 10.08 14.63
N SER A 134 12.26 11.20 14.47
CA SER A 134 12.13 12.36 15.35
C SER A 134 10.77 13.05 15.22
N LEU A 135 10.22 13.13 14.01
CA LEU A 135 8.89 13.73 13.79
C LEU A 135 7.75 12.84 14.30
N LEU A 136 7.90 11.51 14.27
CA LEU A 136 6.92 10.57 14.85
C LEU A 136 6.86 10.63 16.39
N GLU A 137 7.89 11.14 17.05
CA GLU A 137 7.88 11.36 18.51
C GLU A 137 7.07 12.60 18.92
N ARG A 138 6.80 13.51 17.98
CA ARG A 138 6.07 14.74 18.28
C ARG A 138 4.57 14.43 18.37
N PRO A 139 3.86 14.93 19.40
CA PRO A 139 2.42 14.79 19.50
C PRO A 139 1.75 15.65 18.43
N ALA A 140 1.43 15.07 17.29
CA ALA A 140 0.62 15.71 16.26
C ALA A 140 -0.30 14.66 15.63
N GLY A 141 -1.61 14.90 15.70
CA GLY A 141 -2.67 14.09 15.10
C GLY A 141 -2.62 14.10 13.57
N LEU A 142 -1.62 13.44 13.00
CA LEU A 142 -1.38 13.32 11.56
C LEU A 142 -1.54 11.87 11.11
N ALA A 143 -2.63 11.22 11.56
CA ALA A 143 -2.94 9.81 11.31
C ALA A 143 -2.74 9.41 9.83
N ARG A 144 -3.20 10.26 8.91
CA ARG A 144 -3.01 10.07 7.46
C ARG A 144 -1.53 10.06 7.04
N ALA A 145 -0.71 10.97 7.57
CA ALA A 145 0.71 11.02 7.25
C ALA A 145 1.42 9.78 7.80
N VAL A 146 1.10 9.36 9.04
CA VAL A 146 1.64 8.14 9.64
C VAL A 146 1.27 6.91 8.81
N ALA A 147 0.00 6.75 8.42
CA ALA A 147 -0.45 5.64 7.59
C ALA A 147 0.25 5.60 6.22
N ASN A 148 0.46 6.76 5.58
CA ASN A 148 1.18 6.85 4.32
C ASN A 148 2.65 6.46 4.46
N ILE A 149 3.34 6.92 5.51
CA ILE A 149 4.72 6.52 5.81
C ILE A 149 4.77 5.01 6.05
N PHE A 150 3.87 4.47 6.86
CA PHE A 150 3.81 3.05 7.19
C PHE A 150 3.65 2.19 5.92
N TRP A 151 2.68 2.55 5.07
CA TRP A 151 2.45 1.88 3.79
C TRP A 151 3.66 1.96 2.86
N ALA A 152 4.25 3.15 2.72
CA ALA A 152 5.39 3.37 1.84
C ALA A 152 6.63 2.60 2.32
N ALA A 153 6.93 2.65 3.61
CA ALA A 153 8.02 1.90 4.21
C ALA A 153 7.83 0.38 4.02
N ALA A 154 6.61 -0.13 4.22
CA ALA A 154 6.31 -1.55 3.98
C ALA A 154 6.46 -1.94 2.51
N ARG A 155 6.08 -1.05 1.59
CA ARG A 155 6.28 -1.23 0.15
C ARG A 155 7.76 -1.28 -0.23
N LEU A 156 8.58 -0.47 0.43
CA LEU A 156 10.02 -0.33 0.17
C LEU A 156 10.89 -1.34 0.95
N HIS A 157 10.32 -2.11 1.87
CA HIS A 157 11.05 -2.98 2.78
C HIS A 157 12.05 -3.91 2.06
N GLY A 158 11.66 -4.54 0.95
CA GLY A 158 12.54 -5.43 0.19
C GLY A 158 13.81 -4.77 -0.39
N SER A 159 13.77 -3.47 -0.67
CA SER A 159 14.90 -2.73 -1.27
C SER A 159 15.73 -1.93 -0.25
N MET A 160 15.25 -1.81 1.00
CA MET A 160 15.78 -0.87 2.00
C MET A 160 15.81 -1.45 3.44
N SER A 161 15.89 -2.78 3.56
CA SER A 161 15.53 -3.54 4.77
C SER A 161 16.31 -3.18 6.05
N PRO A 162 17.67 -3.11 6.07
CA PRO A 162 18.39 -2.91 7.34
C PRO A 162 18.11 -1.55 7.99
N GLN A 163 17.98 -0.50 7.18
CA GLN A 163 17.81 0.87 7.66
C GLN A 163 16.38 1.13 8.15
N LEU A 164 15.38 0.47 7.54
CA LEU A 164 13.97 0.62 7.90
C LEU A 164 13.60 -0.07 9.21
N ALA A 165 14.35 -1.11 9.62
CA ALA A 165 14.05 -1.91 10.79
C ALA A 165 13.89 -1.07 12.08
N ALA A 166 14.70 -0.02 12.22
CA ALA A 166 14.67 0.86 13.39
C ALA A 166 13.42 1.76 13.45
N LEU A 167 12.71 1.95 12.34
CA LEU A 167 11.55 2.83 12.27
C LEU A 167 10.27 2.13 12.74
N TRP A 168 10.22 0.79 12.71
CA TRP A 168 9.01 0.02 13.01
C TRP A 168 8.45 0.24 14.42
N PRO A 169 9.25 0.29 15.50
CA PRO A 169 8.72 0.56 16.84
C PRO A 169 8.04 1.93 16.93
N SER A 170 8.66 2.97 16.34
CA SER A 170 8.11 4.33 16.33
C SER A 170 6.84 4.44 15.48
N LEU A 171 6.83 3.81 14.31
CA LEU A 171 5.64 3.74 13.46
C LEU A 171 4.49 2.98 14.13
N ALA A 172 4.77 1.84 14.75
CA ALA A 172 3.77 1.07 15.48
C ALA A 172 3.17 1.88 16.63
N ARG A 173 4.01 2.57 17.42
CA ARG A 173 3.54 3.46 18.48
C ARG A 173 2.68 4.60 17.93
N ALA A 174 3.10 5.26 16.85
CA ALA A 174 2.35 6.34 16.23
C ALA A 174 0.99 5.87 15.67
N ILE A 175 0.92 4.67 15.10
CA ILE A 175 -0.36 4.06 14.69
C ILE A 175 -1.26 3.83 15.90
N ARG A 176 -0.75 3.24 17.00
CA ARG A 176 -1.55 3.02 18.21
C ARG A 176 -2.15 4.32 18.76
N THR A 177 -1.40 5.42 18.74
CA THR A 177 -1.88 6.71 19.26
C THR A 177 -2.83 7.44 18.31
N THR A 178 -2.80 7.13 17.01
CA THR A 178 -3.60 7.83 15.99
C THR A 178 -4.69 6.96 15.34
N VAL A 179 -4.86 5.70 15.80
CA VAL A 179 -5.75 4.71 15.17
C VAL A 179 -7.20 5.18 15.07
N ASN A 180 -7.69 5.92 16.07
CA ASN A 180 -9.05 6.44 16.10
C ASN A 180 -9.28 7.54 15.05
N ASP A 181 -8.21 8.25 14.65
CA ASP A 181 -8.24 9.30 13.64
C ASP A 181 -7.96 8.77 12.22
N LEU A 182 -7.67 7.47 12.08
CA LEU A 182 -7.53 6.84 10.76
C LEU A 182 -8.89 6.78 10.07
N ASN A 183 -8.91 7.23 8.82
CA ASN A 183 -10.03 7.04 7.90
C ASN A 183 -9.95 5.66 7.21
N ALA A 184 -10.96 5.34 6.40
CA ALA A 184 -11.04 4.07 5.66
C ALA A 184 -9.75 3.71 4.89
N GLN A 185 -9.18 4.67 4.16
CA GLN A 185 -7.94 4.47 3.42
C GLN A 185 -6.75 4.18 4.35
N GLY A 186 -6.61 4.95 5.43
CA GLY A 186 -5.54 4.79 6.40
C GLY A 186 -5.56 3.41 7.08
N VAL A 187 -6.75 2.96 7.51
CA VAL A 187 -6.94 1.62 8.10
C VAL A 187 -6.55 0.53 7.10
N ALA A 188 -7.09 0.57 5.88
CA ALA A 188 -6.81 -0.43 4.86
C ALA A 188 -5.31 -0.49 4.48
N ASN A 189 -4.68 0.68 4.32
CA ASN A 189 -3.25 0.77 4.00
C ASN A 189 -2.36 0.17 5.08
N VAL A 190 -2.66 0.44 6.36
CA VAL A 190 -1.86 -0.06 7.47
C VAL A 190 -2.07 -1.57 7.65
N ILE A 191 -3.31 -2.07 7.57
CA ILE A 191 -3.59 -3.51 7.63
C ILE A 191 -2.87 -4.26 6.50
N TRP A 192 -2.94 -3.75 5.27
CA TRP A 192 -2.20 -4.32 4.14
C TRP A 192 -0.69 -4.33 4.37
N ALA A 193 -0.15 -3.23 4.90
CA ALA A 193 1.27 -3.11 5.20
C ALA A 193 1.72 -4.09 6.28
N VAL A 194 0.92 -4.29 7.34
CA VAL A 194 1.18 -5.29 8.39
C VAL A 194 1.26 -6.70 7.79
N ALA A 195 0.29 -7.10 6.95
CA ALA A 195 0.32 -8.40 6.30
C ALA A 195 1.55 -8.58 5.39
N LYS A 196 1.90 -7.56 4.61
CA LYS A 196 3.10 -7.59 3.75
C LYS A 196 4.39 -7.74 4.56
N LEU A 197 4.53 -6.99 5.65
CA LEU A 197 5.70 -7.03 6.53
C LEU A 197 5.81 -8.36 7.26
N ALA A 198 4.69 -8.90 7.73
CA ALA A 198 4.63 -10.22 8.34
C ALA A 198 5.18 -11.29 7.38
N ASN A 199 4.71 -11.32 6.13
CA ASN A 199 5.22 -12.24 5.10
C ASN A 199 6.71 -12.07 4.77
N ALA A 200 7.31 -10.93 5.14
CA ALA A 200 8.75 -10.68 5.03
C ALA A 200 9.54 -11.01 6.31
N GLY A 201 8.90 -11.61 7.32
CA GLY A 201 9.50 -11.96 8.61
C GLY A 201 9.55 -10.80 9.62
N ILE A 202 8.90 -9.67 9.34
CA ILE A 202 8.85 -8.51 10.24
C ILE A 202 7.59 -8.57 11.11
N GLU A 203 7.66 -9.39 12.15
CA GLU A 203 6.50 -9.69 13.01
C GLU A 203 6.22 -8.64 14.08
N VAL A 204 7.14 -7.70 14.33
CA VAL A 204 7.00 -6.67 15.39
C VAL A 204 5.75 -5.78 15.19
N VAL A 205 5.24 -5.68 13.96
CA VAL A 205 4.05 -4.88 13.64
C VAL A 205 2.73 -5.65 13.80
N LEU A 206 2.76 -6.98 14.01
CA LEU A 206 1.57 -7.81 14.18
C LEU A 206 0.73 -7.39 15.39
N GLY A 207 1.36 -6.85 16.43
CA GLY A 207 0.67 -6.32 17.62
C GLY A 207 -0.25 -5.13 17.34
N LEU A 208 -0.29 -4.59 16.11
CA LEU A 208 -1.23 -3.54 15.68
C LEU A 208 -2.60 -4.10 15.27
N LEU A 209 -2.69 -5.38 14.94
CA LEU A 209 -3.90 -5.97 14.37
C LEU A 209 -5.13 -5.84 15.27
N PRO A 210 -5.07 -6.04 16.59
CA PRO A 210 -6.26 -5.89 17.44
C PRO A 210 -6.86 -4.47 17.39
N VAL A 211 -6.01 -3.43 17.45
CA VAL A 211 -6.48 -2.04 17.43
C VAL A 211 -6.97 -1.61 16.05
N LEU A 212 -6.33 -2.10 14.98
CA LEU A 212 -6.77 -1.84 13.61
C LEU A 212 -8.08 -2.54 13.29
N ALA A 213 -8.23 -3.80 13.71
CA ALA A 213 -9.45 -4.58 13.55
C ALA A 213 -10.64 -3.91 14.27
N ALA A 214 -10.45 -3.45 15.51
CA ALA A 214 -11.48 -2.72 16.24
C ALA A 214 -11.91 -1.41 15.56
N ARG A 215 -11.05 -0.82 14.71
CA ARG A 215 -11.38 0.38 13.94
C ARG A 215 -12.16 0.08 12.66
N VAL A 216 -12.04 -1.12 12.09
CA VAL A 216 -12.69 -1.48 10.81
C VAL A 216 -14.21 -1.20 10.82
N PRO A 217 -15.01 -1.63 11.81
CA PRO A 217 -16.45 -1.40 11.81
C PRO A 217 -16.84 0.09 11.74
N ALA A 218 -16.01 0.96 12.32
CA ALA A 218 -16.28 2.39 12.38
C ALA A 218 -16.00 3.13 11.05
N VAL A 219 -15.29 2.51 10.10
CA VAL A 219 -14.94 3.11 8.80
C VAL A 219 -15.39 2.28 7.60
N ILE A 220 -16.00 1.11 7.81
CA ILE A 220 -16.33 0.14 6.76
C ILE A 220 -17.30 0.72 5.71
N SER A 221 -18.25 1.57 6.14
CA SER A 221 -19.20 2.24 5.25
C SER A 221 -18.53 3.23 4.29
N GLU A 222 -17.36 3.76 4.66
CA GLU A 222 -16.55 4.69 3.86
C GLU A 222 -15.52 3.96 2.98
N MET A 223 -15.34 2.65 3.17
CA MET A 223 -14.41 1.87 2.37
C MET A 223 -14.92 1.73 0.94
N ILE A 224 -14.03 1.95 -0.02
CA ILE A 224 -14.21 1.68 -1.45
C ILE A 224 -13.64 0.29 -1.81
N GLU A 225 -13.82 -0.15 -3.05
CA GLU A 225 -13.44 -1.50 -3.52
C GLU A 225 -11.97 -1.84 -3.23
N GLN A 226 -11.06 -0.87 -3.42
CA GLN A 226 -9.65 -1.06 -3.15
C GLN A 226 -9.37 -1.24 -1.64
N HIS A 227 -10.08 -0.51 -0.78
CA HIS A 227 -9.88 -0.62 0.67
C HIS A 227 -10.35 -1.98 1.18
N VAL A 228 -11.56 -2.40 0.81
CA VAL A 228 -12.13 -3.68 1.24
C VAL A 228 -11.29 -4.85 0.74
N SER A 229 -10.94 -4.85 -0.55
CA SER A 229 -10.13 -5.92 -1.13
C SER A 229 -8.75 -6.05 -0.46
N ASN A 230 -8.11 -4.93 -0.10
CA ASN A 230 -6.83 -4.94 0.62
C ASN A 230 -6.96 -5.53 2.04
N VAL A 231 -8.03 -5.20 2.76
CA VAL A 231 -8.27 -5.73 4.11
C VAL A 231 -8.60 -7.22 4.06
N ILE A 232 -9.45 -7.66 3.13
CA ILE A 232 -9.77 -9.09 2.94
C ILE A 232 -8.53 -9.88 2.54
N TRP A 233 -7.75 -9.39 1.59
CA TRP A 233 -6.48 -10.00 1.19
C TRP A 233 -5.51 -10.13 2.38
N ALA A 234 -5.32 -9.06 3.14
CA ALA A 234 -4.44 -9.04 4.31
C ALA A 234 -4.90 -10.03 5.39
N THR A 235 -6.21 -10.12 5.61
CA THR A 235 -6.81 -11.09 6.53
C THR A 235 -6.50 -12.52 6.11
N GLY A 236 -6.62 -12.82 4.80
CA GLY A 236 -6.22 -14.10 4.23
C GLY A 236 -4.76 -14.43 4.41
N GLN A 237 -3.86 -13.50 4.07
CA GLN A 237 -2.40 -13.68 4.20
C GLN A 237 -1.99 -13.94 5.65
N LEU A 238 -2.65 -13.32 6.61
CA LEU A 238 -2.41 -13.51 8.04
C LEU A 238 -3.16 -14.71 8.64
N SER A 239 -3.97 -15.41 7.84
CA SER A 239 -4.74 -16.61 8.26
C SER A 239 -4.09 -17.93 7.84
N VAL A 240 -2.94 -17.88 7.16
CA VAL A 240 -2.15 -19.05 6.78
C VAL A 240 -0.85 -19.13 7.59
N GLU A 241 -0.17 -20.28 7.55
CA GLU A 241 1.13 -20.47 8.23
C GLU A 241 2.19 -19.48 7.70
N PRO A 242 3.12 -19.01 8.56
CA PRO A 242 3.31 -19.36 9.97
C PRO A 242 2.42 -18.58 10.96
N PHE A 243 1.59 -17.65 10.49
CA PHE A 243 0.83 -16.73 11.36
C PHE A 243 -0.43 -17.34 11.96
N ARG A 244 -0.70 -18.63 11.72
CA ARG A 244 -1.96 -19.33 12.01
C ARG A 244 -2.32 -19.37 13.51
N SER A 245 -1.53 -18.73 14.38
CA SER A 245 -1.65 -18.61 15.84
C SER A 245 -2.43 -17.35 16.30
N GLY A 246 -3.70 -17.20 15.93
CA GLY A 246 -4.64 -16.25 16.58
C GLY A 246 -4.35 -14.74 16.43
N VAL A 247 -3.21 -14.37 15.83
CA VAL A 247 -2.78 -12.98 15.59
C VAL A 247 -3.76 -12.22 14.68
N ALA A 248 -4.37 -12.92 13.72
CA ALA A 248 -5.38 -12.37 12.82
C ALA A 248 -6.83 -12.55 13.29
N ARG A 249 -7.06 -13.11 14.49
CA ARG A 249 -8.42 -13.45 14.97
C ARG A 249 -9.37 -12.25 14.89
N SER A 250 -8.93 -11.09 15.39
CA SER A 250 -9.74 -9.87 15.38
C SER A 250 -10.08 -9.38 13.96
N LEU A 251 -9.20 -9.58 12.98
CA LEU A 251 -9.53 -9.27 11.58
C LEU A 251 -10.51 -10.27 10.98
N ARG A 252 -10.38 -11.56 11.32
CA ARG A 252 -11.30 -12.62 10.88
C ARG A 252 -12.71 -12.40 11.42
N GLU A 253 -12.85 -11.86 12.62
CA GLU A 253 -14.16 -11.50 13.19
C GLU A 253 -14.88 -10.41 12.37
N ALA A 254 -14.12 -9.50 11.73
CA ALA A 254 -14.68 -8.48 10.84
C ALA A 254 -14.91 -8.96 9.39
N LEU A 255 -14.52 -10.20 9.06
CA LEU A 255 -14.58 -10.72 7.69
C LEU A 255 -16.02 -10.76 7.11
N PRO A 256 -17.06 -11.19 7.85
CA PRO A 256 -18.42 -11.20 7.32
C PRO A 256 -18.90 -9.81 6.88
N ASP A 257 -18.63 -8.77 7.68
CA ASP A 257 -19.02 -7.39 7.35
C ASP A 257 -18.25 -6.87 6.13
N LEU A 258 -16.97 -7.23 6.01
CA LEU A 258 -16.14 -6.90 4.84
C LEU A 258 -16.64 -7.60 3.58
N VAL A 259 -17.08 -8.85 3.68
CA VAL A 259 -17.67 -9.62 2.57
C VAL A 259 -19.01 -9.01 2.13
N ALA A 260 -19.87 -8.66 3.08
CA ALA A 260 -21.12 -7.95 2.78
C ALA A 260 -20.85 -6.62 2.06
N ARG A 261 -19.87 -5.84 2.55
CA ARG A 261 -19.44 -4.60 1.89
C ARG A 261 -18.84 -4.86 0.51
N ALA A 262 -18.08 -5.94 0.33
CA ALA A 262 -17.53 -6.34 -0.96
C ALA A 262 -18.64 -6.64 -1.97
N GLY A 263 -19.73 -7.30 -1.56
CA GLY A 263 -20.90 -7.52 -2.42
C GLY A 263 -21.55 -6.22 -2.91
N VAL A 264 -21.71 -5.23 -2.02
CA VAL A 264 -22.24 -3.90 -2.39
C VAL A 264 -21.33 -3.17 -3.39
N LEU A 265 -20.01 -3.30 -3.23
CA LEU A 265 -19.01 -2.64 -4.07
C LEU A 265 -18.64 -3.44 -5.33
N LEU A 266 -19.14 -4.67 -5.44
CA LEU A 266 -18.79 -5.55 -6.54
C LEU A 266 -19.05 -4.91 -7.90
N PRO A 267 -20.15 -4.17 -8.18
CA PRO A 267 -20.38 -3.59 -9.51
C PRO A 267 -19.30 -2.60 -9.98
N THR A 268 -18.61 -1.91 -9.06
CA THR A 268 -17.55 -0.94 -9.39
C THR A 268 -16.15 -1.47 -9.16
N ALA A 269 -16.02 -2.72 -8.70
CA ALA A 269 -14.74 -3.32 -8.40
C ALA A 269 -13.87 -3.47 -9.67
N LYS A 270 -12.60 -3.06 -9.60
CA LYS A 270 -11.63 -3.39 -10.64
C LYS A 270 -11.27 -4.89 -10.59
N PRO A 271 -10.77 -5.49 -11.69
CA PRO A 271 -10.36 -6.90 -11.71
C PRO A 271 -9.42 -7.28 -10.56
N GLN A 272 -8.45 -6.42 -10.25
CA GLN A 272 -7.54 -6.60 -9.11
C GLN A 272 -8.27 -6.70 -7.76
N ALA A 273 -9.30 -5.88 -7.53
CA ALA A 273 -10.07 -5.92 -6.30
C ALA A 273 -10.85 -7.23 -6.19
N ILE A 274 -11.47 -7.70 -7.28
CA ILE A 274 -12.15 -9.00 -7.34
C ILE A 274 -11.20 -10.13 -6.98
N GLY A 275 -10.03 -10.20 -7.64
CA GLY A 275 -9.06 -11.24 -7.37
C GLY A 275 -8.55 -11.21 -5.92
N ASN A 276 -8.25 -10.02 -5.37
CA ASN A 276 -7.83 -9.86 -3.97
C ASN A 276 -8.90 -10.37 -2.99
N ILE A 277 -10.18 -10.08 -3.24
CA ILE A 277 -11.31 -10.52 -2.41
C ILE A 277 -11.39 -12.05 -2.43
N CYS A 278 -11.48 -12.65 -3.63
CA CYS A 278 -11.58 -14.11 -3.78
C CYS A 278 -10.40 -14.82 -3.14
N TRP A 279 -9.18 -14.35 -3.40
CA TRP A 279 -7.97 -14.96 -2.86
C TRP A 279 -7.89 -14.84 -1.33
N GLY A 280 -8.18 -13.66 -0.77
CA GLY A 280 -8.19 -13.44 0.67
C GLY A 280 -9.20 -14.33 1.39
N MET A 281 -10.41 -14.47 0.82
CA MET A 281 -11.45 -15.37 1.32
C MET A 281 -11.00 -16.84 1.25
N ALA A 282 -10.40 -17.27 0.14
CA ALA A 282 -9.90 -18.63 -0.02
C ALA A 282 -8.77 -18.99 0.96
N LEU A 283 -7.90 -18.05 1.30
CA LEU A 283 -6.89 -18.23 2.34
C LEU A 283 -7.50 -18.32 3.74
N CYS A 284 -8.59 -17.61 3.99
CA CYS A 284 -9.35 -17.73 5.23
C CYS A 284 -10.17 -19.03 5.34
N GLY A 285 -10.35 -19.75 4.23
CA GLY A 285 -11.31 -20.86 4.13
C GLY A 285 -12.76 -20.38 4.26
N TYR A 286 -13.05 -19.14 3.87
CA TYR A 286 -14.37 -18.53 3.96
C TYR A 286 -15.02 -18.51 2.57
N TYR A 287 -16.17 -19.16 2.43
CA TYR A 287 -16.94 -19.19 1.19
C TYR A 287 -18.31 -18.54 1.41
N ASP A 288 -18.68 -17.64 0.51
CA ASP A 288 -19.98 -16.96 0.45
C ASP A 288 -20.56 -17.21 -0.94
N ASP A 289 -21.60 -18.04 -1.01
CA ASP A 289 -22.18 -18.52 -2.25
C ASP A 289 -22.77 -17.38 -3.09
N VAL A 290 -23.43 -16.41 -2.43
CA VAL A 290 -24.01 -15.23 -3.08
C VAL A 290 -22.92 -14.37 -3.73
N LEU A 291 -21.87 -14.02 -2.99
CA LEU A 291 -20.78 -13.20 -3.50
C LEU A 291 -19.99 -13.92 -4.60
N PHE A 292 -19.64 -15.19 -4.41
CA PHE A 292 -18.90 -15.94 -5.44
C PHE A 292 -19.74 -16.18 -6.69
N GLY A 293 -21.05 -16.41 -6.57
CA GLY A 293 -21.95 -16.46 -7.71
C GLY A 293 -22.02 -15.13 -8.46
N ALA A 294 -22.11 -14.00 -7.74
CA ALA A 294 -22.09 -12.67 -8.35
C ALA A 294 -20.74 -12.35 -9.01
N VAL A 295 -19.62 -12.74 -8.40
CA VAL A 295 -18.29 -12.63 -8.99
C VAL A 295 -18.22 -13.45 -10.27
N ALA A 296 -18.62 -14.73 -10.25
CA ALA A 296 -18.58 -15.59 -11.42
C ALA A 296 -19.40 -15.00 -12.58
N ALA A 297 -20.64 -14.58 -12.33
CA ALA A 297 -21.48 -13.94 -13.34
C ALA A 297 -20.83 -12.67 -13.92
N ARG A 298 -20.24 -11.83 -13.07
CA ARG A 298 -19.58 -10.60 -13.54
C ARG A 298 -18.34 -10.89 -14.38
N VAL A 299 -17.48 -11.79 -13.92
CA VAL A 299 -16.25 -12.15 -14.64
C VAL A 299 -16.59 -12.81 -15.98
N THR A 300 -17.59 -13.70 -16.02
CA THR A 300 -18.12 -14.28 -17.27
C THR A 300 -18.52 -13.21 -18.29
N ASN A 301 -19.16 -12.13 -17.84
CA ASN A 301 -19.64 -11.06 -18.73
C ASN A 301 -18.55 -10.06 -19.15
N GLU A 302 -17.56 -9.80 -18.30
CA GLU A 302 -16.62 -8.69 -18.51
C GLU A 302 -15.20 -9.12 -18.89
N ALA A 303 -14.80 -10.37 -18.61
CA ALA A 303 -13.40 -10.80 -18.75
C ALA A 303 -12.83 -10.65 -20.16
N ALA A 304 -13.66 -10.80 -21.19
CA ALA A 304 -13.23 -10.62 -22.58
C ALA A 304 -12.81 -9.17 -22.91
N GLY A 305 -13.29 -8.17 -22.15
CA GLY A 305 -12.94 -6.77 -22.29
C GLY A 305 -11.79 -6.30 -21.39
N TRP A 306 -11.26 -7.18 -20.55
CA TRP A 306 -10.15 -6.84 -19.66
C TRP A 306 -8.82 -6.75 -20.40
N SER A 307 -7.86 -6.04 -19.81
CA SER A 307 -6.49 -6.05 -20.32
C SER A 307 -5.87 -7.45 -20.20
N HIS A 308 -4.90 -7.78 -21.04
CA HIS A 308 -4.19 -9.08 -20.96
C HIS A 308 -3.63 -9.35 -19.56
N ALA A 309 -3.05 -8.32 -18.92
CA ALA A 309 -2.51 -8.46 -17.57
C ALA A 309 -3.61 -8.72 -16.53
N ASP A 310 -4.80 -8.14 -16.72
CA ASP A 310 -5.93 -8.35 -15.82
C ASP A 310 -6.55 -9.74 -15.99
N VAL A 311 -6.70 -10.22 -17.23
CA VAL A 311 -7.17 -11.58 -17.52
C VAL A 311 -6.21 -12.58 -16.90
N GLU A 312 -4.93 -12.49 -17.23
CA GLU A 312 -3.91 -13.43 -16.77
C GLU A 312 -3.89 -13.57 -15.26
N LEU A 313 -3.79 -12.46 -14.52
CA LEU A 313 -3.54 -12.54 -13.08
C LEU A 313 -4.84 -12.78 -12.30
N ASN A 314 -5.88 -12.01 -12.61
CA ASN A 314 -7.08 -12.00 -11.78
C ASN A 314 -7.98 -13.20 -12.06
N LEU A 315 -8.04 -13.69 -13.29
CA LEU A 315 -8.79 -14.92 -13.59
C LEU A 315 -8.12 -16.13 -12.92
N SER A 316 -6.79 -16.21 -12.93
CA SER A 316 -6.04 -17.22 -12.15
C SER A 316 -6.33 -17.11 -10.65
N TRP A 317 -6.41 -15.90 -10.08
CA TRP A 317 -6.77 -15.71 -8.67
C TRP A 317 -8.18 -16.20 -8.35
N VAL A 318 -9.16 -15.86 -9.17
CA VAL A 318 -10.56 -16.25 -8.95
C VAL A 318 -10.72 -17.77 -9.05
N LEU A 319 -10.19 -18.38 -10.12
CA LEU A 319 -10.30 -19.84 -10.32
C LEU A 319 -9.53 -20.63 -9.27
N CYS A 320 -8.32 -20.17 -8.90
CA CYS A 320 -7.54 -20.82 -7.84
C CYS A 320 -8.21 -20.68 -6.47
N ALA A 321 -8.86 -19.55 -6.20
CA ALA A 321 -9.67 -19.37 -5.00
C ALA A 321 -10.85 -20.35 -4.95
N LEU A 322 -11.60 -20.50 -6.05
CA LEU A 322 -12.70 -21.46 -6.17
C LEU A 322 -12.23 -22.90 -5.96
N ALA A 323 -11.15 -23.30 -6.64
CA ALA A 323 -10.54 -24.62 -6.52
C ALA A 323 -10.09 -24.90 -5.07
N ARG A 324 -9.43 -23.92 -4.44
CA ARG A 324 -8.97 -24.04 -3.04
C ARG A 324 -10.13 -24.16 -2.05
N LEU A 325 -11.25 -23.49 -2.31
CA LEU A 325 -12.47 -23.59 -1.51
C LEU A 325 -13.34 -24.80 -1.88
N LYS A 326 -12.95 -25.58 -2.90
CA LYS A 326 -13.73 -26.68 -3.47
C LYS A 326 -15.14 -26.24 -3.89
N ALA A 327 -15.25 -25.00 -4.38
CA ALA A 327 -16.52 -24.40 -4.78
C ALA A 327 -16.90 -24.85 -6.19
N THR A 328 -17.88 -25.75 -6.29
CA THR A 328 -18.45 -26.23 -7.55
C THR A 328 -19.60 -25.34 -8.02
N GLY A 329 -20.08 -25.54 -9.26
CA GLY A 329 -21.23 -24.81 -9.81
C GLY A 329 -20.89 -23.56 -10.63
N HIS A 330 -19.61 -23.27 -10.86
CA HIS A 330 -19.13 -22.10 -11.62
C HIS A 330 -18.72 -22.44 -13.07
N GLN A 331 -19.50 -23.30 -13.74
CA GLN A 331 -19.16 -23.84 -15.07
C GLN A 331 -19.09 -22.74 -16.14
N ASP A 332 -19.98 -21.76 -16.12
CA ASP A 332 -19.97 -20.64 -17.08
C ASP A 332 -18.68 -19.80 -17.02
N LEU A 333 -18.12 -19.65 -15.81
CA LEU A 333 -16.85 -18.96 -15.60
C LEU A 333 -15.69 -19.80 -16.16
N MET A 334 -15.71 -21.11 -15.94
CA MET A 334 -14.72 -22.04 -16.47
C MET A 334 -14.74 -22.07 -18.01
N ASP A 335 -15.94 -22.13 -18.61
CA ASP A 335 -16.17 -22.00 -20.04
C ASP A 335 -15.59 -20.70 -20.60
N THR A 336 -15.82 -19.58 -19.89
CA THR A 336 -15.30 -18.27 -20.29
C THR A 336 -13.78 -18.26 -20.27
N ALA A 337 -13.17 -18.81 -19.22
CA ALA A 337 -11.73 -18.92 -19.11
C ALA A 337 -11.13 -19.79 -20.23
N ALA A 338 -11.74 -20.95 -20.50
CA ALA A 338 -11.31 -21.86 -21.57
C ALA A 338 -11.45 -21.25 -22.97
N LYS A 339 -12.34 -20.26 -23.17
CA LYS A 339 -12.47 -19.51 -24.43
C LYS A 339 -11.45 -18.39 -24.57
N ILE A 340 -11.14 -17.66 -23.49
CA ILE A 340 -10.30 -16.45 -23.52
C ILE A 340 -8.80 -16.78 -23.45
N LEU A 341 -8.41 -17.76 -22.63
CA LEU A 341 -7.01 -18.03 -22.31
C LEU A 341 -6.17 -18.70 -23.42
N PRO A 342 -6.68 -19.61 -24.28
CA PRO A 342 -5.87 -20.30 -25.28
C PRO A 342 -4.93 -19.42 -26.12
N PRO A 343 -5.37 -18.28 -26.71
CA PRO A 343 -4.48 -17.45 -27.54
C PRO A 343 -3.36 -16.74 -26.77
N MET A 344 -3.40 -16.73 -25.44
CA MET A 344 -2.42 -16.06 -24.58
C MET A 344 -1.61 -17.00 -23.68
N LEU A 345 -1.83 -18.31 -23.76
CA LEU A 345 -1.15 -19.28 -22.88
C LEU A 345 0.38 -19.15 -22.92
N SER A 346 0.98 -18.86 -24.07
CA SER A 346 2.45 -18.67 -24.19
C SER A 346 2.99 -17.39 -23.54
N LYS A 347 2.10 -16.45 -23.18
CA LYS A 347 2.48 -15.13 -22.65
C LYS A 347 2.17 -14.96 -21.17
N ILE A 348 1.32 -15.81 -20.61
CA ILE A 348 1.03 -15.77 -19.18
C ILE A 348 2.24 -16.21 -18.37
N SER A 349 2.37 -15.70 -17.15
CA SER A 349 3.39 -16.07 -16.20
C SER A 349 3.27 -17.52 -15.75
N ASP A 350 4.41 -18.11 -15.38
CA ASP A 350 4.49 -19.51 -14.94
C ASP A 350 3.58 -19.80 -13.75
N TRP A 351 3.46 -18.85 -12.81
CA TRP A 351 2.53 -18.99 -11.69
C TRP A 351 1.07 -19.04 -12.15
N SER A 352 0.65 -18.12 -13.03
CA SER A 352 -0.73 -18.11 -13.54
C SER A 352 -1.06 -19.39 -14.30
N LEU A 353 -0.12 -19.89 -15.11
CA LEU A 353 -0.25 -21.16 -15.83
C LEU A 353 -0.43 -22.35 -14.87
N CYS A 354 0.44 -22.44 -13.86
CA CYS A 354 0.36 -23.47 -12.82
C CYS A 354 -0.97 -23.39 -12.05
N ALA A 355 -1.36 -22.19 -11.63
CA ALA A 355 -2.59 -21.97 -10.89
C ALA A 355 -3.82 -22.36 -11.72
N LEU A 356 -3.85 -22.03 -13.01
CA LEU A 356 -4.93 -22.44 -13.91
C LEU A 356 -4.96 -23.95 -14.10
N SER A 357 -3.81 -24.57 -14.39
CA SER A 357 -3.69 -26.03 -14.55
C SER A 357 -4.23 -26.76 -13.31
N TRP A 358 -3.73 -26.39 -12.13
CA TRP A 358 -4.20 -26.95 -10.87
C TRP A 358 -5.70 -26.70 -10.64
N SER A 359 -6.19 -25.49 -10.89
CA SER A 359 -7.60 -25.15 -10.66
C SER A 359 -8.54 -25.96 -11.53
N PHE A 360 -8.22 -26.13 -12.81
CA PHE A 360 -9.03 -26.95 -13.71
C PHE A 360 -9.00 -28.43 -13.33
N GLN A 361 -7.88 -28.95 -12.81
CA GLN A 361 -7.83 -30.30 -12.28
C GLN A 361 -8.76 -30.49 -11.05
N GLN A 362 -8.92 -29.47 -10.22
CA GLN A 362 -9.79 -29.55 -9.03
C GLN A 362 -11.28 -29.30 -9.33
N LEU A 363 -11.59 -28.47 -10.32
CA LEU A 363 -12.94 -27.98 -10.60
C LEU A 363 -13.65 -28.69 -11.75
N ASP A 364 -12.90 -29.25 -12.70
CA ASP A 364 -13.48 -29.88 -13.89
C ASP A 364 -14.20 -31.19 -13.54
N SER A 365 -15.43 -31.32 -14.04
CA SER A 365 -16.24 -32.53 -13.95
C SER A 365 -16.21 -33.39 -15.22
N GLY A 366 -15.29 -33.11 -16.14
CA GLY A 366 -15.09 -33.84 -17.41
C GLY A 366 -15.45 -33.04 -18.68
N ASN A 367 -15.65 -31.72 -18.58
CA ASN A 367 -16.06 -30.87 -19.71
C ASN A 367 -14.90 -30.09 -20.32
N PHE A 368 -13.74 -30.04 -19.67
CA PHE A 368 -12.62 -29.18 -20.09
C PHE A 368 -11.37 -29.94 -20.51
N ASP A 369 -11.48 -31.23 -20.83
CA ASP A 369 -10.33 -32.10 -21.17
C ASP A 369 -9.40 -31.48 -22.23
N THR A 370 -9.95 -30.92 -23.30
CA THR A 370 -9.13 -30.28 -24.35
C THR A 370 -8.35 -29.05 -23.83
N PHE A 371 -8.98 -28.24 -22.98
CA PHE A 371 -8.32 -27.07 -22.41
C PHE A 371 -7.30 -27.48 -21.32
N ARG A 372 -7.60 -28.49 -20.50
CA ARG A 372 -6.65 -29.08 -19.54
C ARG A 372 -5.40 -29.60 -20.24
N GLN A 373 -5.58 -30.36 -21.32
CA GLN A 373 -4.46 -30.85 -22.14
C GLN A 373 -3.61 -29.68 -22.71
N SER A 374 -4.24 -28.56 -23.07
CA SER A 374 -3.52 -27.37 -23.54
C SER A 374 -2.70 -26.71 -22.43
N LEU A 375 -3.24 -26.63 -21.21
CA LEU A 375 -2.51 -26.15 -20.02
C LEU A 375 -1.34 -27.08 -19.67
N GLU A 376 -1.57 -28.39 -19.66
CA GLU A 376 -0.55 -29.41 -19.36
C GLU A 376 0.57 -29.44 -20.41
N ALA A 377 0.22 -29.27 -21.69
CA ALA A 377 1.19 -29.17 -22.78
C ALA A 377 2.07 -27.93 -22.62
N GLU A 378 1.50 -26.78 -22.23
CA GLU A 378 2.26 -25.54 -22.02
C GLU A 378 3.10 -25.58 -20.73
N VAL A 379 2.61 -26.22 -19.65
CA VAL A 379 3.43 -26.49 -18.44
C VAL A 379 4.65 -27.34 -18.82
N THR A 380 4.43 -28.38 -19.62
CA THR A 380 5.48 -29.29 -20.10
C THR A 380 6.46 -28.58 -21.03
N SER A 381 5.97 -27.75 -21.97
CA SER A 381 6.80 -27.02 -22.93
C SER A 381 7.79 -26.07 -22.25
N ARG A 382 7.41 -25.52 -21.08
CA ARG A 382 8.24 -24.66 -20.24
C ARG A 382 9.15 -25.43 -19.27
N GLY A 383 9.02 -26.75 -19.20
CA GLY A 383 9.78 -27.59 -18.27
C GLY A 383 9.44 -27.32 -16.80
N ILE A 384 8.20 -26.92 -16.50
CA ILE A 384 7.77 -26.65 -15.13
C ILE A 384 7.45 -27.98 -14.42
N PRO A 385 8.03 -28.25 -13.22
CA PRO A 385 7.76 -29.48 -12.47
C PRO A 385 6.30 -29.57 -12.00
N GLU A 386 5.77 -30.80 -11.89
CA GLU A 386 4.42 -31.05 -11.35
C GLU A 386 4.25 -30.53 -9.91
N ASP A 387 5.30 -30.64 -9.10
CA ASP A 387 5.36 -30.07 -7.75
C ASP A 387 5.07 -28.55 -7.73
N ASP A 388 5.50 -27.82 -8.77
CA ASP A 388 5.26 -26.38 -8.87
C ASP A 388 3.82 -26.07 -9.25
N VAL A 389 3.16 -26.95 -10.00
CA VAL A 389 1.72 -26.89 -10.26
C VAL A 389 0.96 -27.04 -8.94
N GLU A 390 1.28 -28.05 -8.15
CA GLU A 390 0.66 -28.26 -6.83
C GLU A 390 0.94 -27.12 -5.85
N ARG A 391 2.15 -26.55 -5.86
CA ARG A 391 2.51 -25.42 -4.98
C ARG A 391 1.78 -24.12 -5.33
N SER A 392 1.30 -23.98 -6.57
CA SER A 392 0.61 -22.75 -7.02
C SER A 392 -0.60 -22.40 -6.15
N ARG A 393 -1.27 -23.40 -5.55
CA ARG A 393 -2.40 -23.27 -4.62
C ARG A 393 -2.08 -22.49 -3.34
N PHE A 394 -0.81 -22.24 -3.04
CA PHE A 394 -0.37 -21.40 -1.91
C PHE A 394 -0.15 -19.93 -2.30
N GLY A 395 -0.43 -19.58 -3.55
CA GLY A 395 -0.38 -18.21 -4.06
C GLY A 395 0.96 -17.80 -4.65
N PRO A 396 0.99 -16.65 -5.35
CA PRO A 396 2.13 -16.24 -6.17
C PRO A 396 3.39 -15.93 -5.37
N GLU A 397 3.24 -15.37 -4.16
CA GLU A 397 4.40 -15.00 -3.33
C GLU A 397 5.10 -16.24 -2.76
N THR A 398 4.33 -17.19 -2.20
CA THR A 398 4.86 -18.46 -1.68
C THR A 398 5.53 -19.26 -2.80
N TRP A 399 4.89 -19.31 -3.97
CA TRP A 399 5.42 -19.99 -5.15
C TRP A 399 6.75 -19.39 -5.62
N LYS A 400 6.84 -18.05 -5.72
CA LYS A 400 8.09 -17.36 -6.07
C LYS A 400 9.21 -17.63 -5.06
N GLN A 401 8.90 -17.60 -3.76
CA GLN A 401 9.90 -17.84 -2.71
C GLN A 401 10.44 -19.27 -2.74
N ALA A 402 9.58 -20.27 -3.00
CA ALA A 402 9.99 -21.65 -3.16
C ALA A 402 10.94 -21.81 -4.37
N ASN A 403 10.60 -21.16 -5.49
CA ASN A 403 11.33 -21.33 -6.74
C ASN A 403 12.60 -20.50 -6.85
N GLN A 404 12.75 -19.45 -6.03
CA GLN A 404 14.01 -18.71 -5.88
C GLN A 404 15.05 -19.45 -5.04
N ARG A 405 14.66 -20.42 -4.21
CA ARG A 405 15.60 -21.22 -3.39
C ARG A 405 16.28 -22.36 -4.17
N HIS A 406 15.81 -22.66 -5.38
CA HIS A 406 16.33 -23.71 -6.26
C HIS A 406 17.21 -23.17 -7.40
N LYS A 407 17.44 -21.85 -7.45
CA LYS A 407 18.45 -21.20 -8.32
C LYS A 407 19.59 -20.72 -7.46
#